data_AF-A0A7C5T8M9-F1
#
_entry.id   AF-A0A7C5T8M9-F1
#
_cell.length_a   1.000
_cell.length_b   1.000
_cell.length_c   1.000
_cell.angle_alpha   90.00
_cell.angle_beta   90.00
_cell.angle_gamma   90.00
#
_symmetry.space_group_name_H-M   'P 1'
#
loop_
_entity.id
_entity.type
_entity.pdbx_description
1 polymer ?
#
loop_
_entity_poly.entity_id
_entity_poly.type
_entity_poly.pdbx_seq_one_letter_code
_entity_poly.pdbx_strand_id
1 'polypeptide(L)'
;MVTALEVPADKFIARLAMYIKENVPEVKPPPWAKFTKTGCFKENPPQDPDWWYYRAASILRKLYKAGGPVGLSDLRREYGGRKRKGVAPERAYRAPGNSARKILQQLEQAQ
;
A
#
# COMPACT_ATOMS: atom_id res chain seq x y z
N MET A 1 -6.75 -11.08 -24.91
CA MET A 1 -6.29 -11.45 -23.56
C MET A 1 -6.48 -10.22 -22.69
N VAL A 2 -7.29 -10.30 -21.62
CA VAL A 2 -7.64 -9.11 -20.83
C VAL A 2 -6.48 -8.73 -19.92
N THR A 3 -6.07 -7.46 -19.94
CA THR A 3 -4.97 -6.96 -19.10
C THR A 3 -5.49 -6.33 -17.79
N ALA A 4 -4.64 -6.26 -16.76
CA ALA A 4 -5.00 -5.63 -15.48
C ALA A 4 -5.27 -4.10 -15.59
N LEU A 5 -4.99 -3.51 -16.76
CA LEU A 5 -5.25 -2.09 -17.05
C LEU A 5 -6.64 -1.86 -17.66
N GLU A 6 -7.25 -2.88 -18.26
CA GLU A 6 -8.58 -2.81 -18.89
C GLU A 6 -9.73 -2.90 -17.87
N VAL A 7 -9.45 -3.37 -16.66
CA VAL A 7 -10.43 -3.48 -15.58
C VAL A 7 -10.40 -2.21 -14.71
N PRO A 8 -11.57 -1.72 -14.24
CA PRO A 8 -11.62 -0.62 -13.27
C PRO A 8 -10.73 -0.90 -12.05
N ALA A 9 -9.87 0.06 -11.73
CA ALA A 9 -8.82 -0.10 -10.72
C ALA A 9 -9.38 -0.52 -9.35
N ASP A 10 -10.48 0.09 -8.93
CA ASP A 10 -11.07 -0.15 -7.61
C ASP A 10 -11.58 -1.58 -7.47
N LYS A 11 -12.30 -2.08 -8.49
CA LYS A 11 -12.80 -3.46 -8.52
C LYS A 11 -11.66 -4.47 -8.55
N PHE A 12 -10.63 -4.19 -9.35
CA PHE A 12 -9.45 -5.05 -9.45
C PHE A 12 -8.71 -5.13 -8.11
N ILE A 13 -8.44 -3.98 -7.47
CA ILE A 13 -7.73 -3.92 -6.18
C ILE A 13 -8.53 -4.63 -5.09
N ALA A 14 -9.85 -4.42 -5.02
CA ALA A 14 -10.69 -5.11 -4.03
C ALA A 14 -10.65 -6.63 -4.20
N ARG A 15 -10.79 -7.12 -5.43
CA ARG A 15 -10.74 -8.57 -5.70
C ARG A 15 -9.35 -9.15 -5.44
N LEU A 16 -8.30 -8.43 -5.81
CA LEU A 16 -6.92 -8.84 -5.56
C LEU A 16 -6.59 -8.87 -4.07
N ALA A 17 -7.09 -7.91 -3.28
CA ALA A 17 -6.91 -7.91 -1.83
C ALA A 17 -7.55 -9.15 -1.17
N MET A 18 -8.77 -9.52 -1.59
CA MET A 18 -9.41 -10.76 -1.15
C MET A 18 -8.59 -11.99 -1.53
N TYR A 19 -8.11 -12.04 -2.78
CA TYR A 19 -7.29 -13.14 -3.27
C TYR A 19 -6.00 -13.30 -2.43
N ILE A 20 -5.28 -12.21 -2.15
CA ILE A 20 -4.06 -12.24 -1.32
C ILE A 20 -4.40 -12.73 0.10
N LYS A 21 -5.51 -12.26 0.67
CA LYS A 21 -5.93 -12.66 2.01
C LYS A 21 -6.23 -14.15 2.12
N GLU A 22 -6.86 -14.73 1.11
CA GLU A 22 -7.28 -16.14 1.10
C GLU A 22 -6.16 -17.10 0.66
N ASN A 23 -5.37 -16.71 -0.34
CA ASN A 23 -4.47 -17.64 -1.05
C ASN A 23 -2.98 -17.43 -0.75
N VAL A 24 -2.59 -16.30 -0.14
CA VAL A 24 -1.18 -15.96 0.10
C VAL A 24 -0.90 -15.85 1.61
N PRO A 25 -0.59 -16.96 2.30
CA PRO A 25 -0.41 -16.98 3.75
C PRO A 25 0.84 -16.23 4.24
N GLU A 26 1.78 -15.89 3.36
CA GLU A 26 3.01 -15.15 3.65
C GLU A 26 2.73 -13.66 3.86
N VAL A 27 1.73 -13.11 3.16
CA VAL A 27 1.33 -11.69 3.25
C VAL A 27 0.40 -11.52 4.45
N LYS A 28 0.95 -11.63 5.66
CA LYS A 28 0.22 -11.41 6.91
C LYS A 28 0.51 -10.03 7.49
N PRO A 29 -0.51 -9.30 7.98
CA PRO A 29 -0.27 -8.06 8.69
C PRO A 29 0.57 -8.33 9.95
N PRO A 30 1.68 -7.62 10.17
CA PRO A 30 2.43 -7.75 11.40
C PRO A 30 1.63 -7.20 12.59
N PRO A 31 1.92 -7.63 13.83
CA PRO A 31 1.11 -7.28 15.00
C PRO A 31 0.90 -5.76 15.20
N TRP A 32 1.90 -4.96 14.86
CA TRP A 32 1.85 -3.50 14.98
C TRP A 32 0.91 -2.83 13.95
N ALA A 33 0.60 -3.49 12.83
CA ALA A 33 -0.16 -2.89 11.72
C ALA A 33 -1.58 -2.45 12.13
N LYS A 34 -2.14 -3.07 13.17
CA LYS A 34 -3.45 -2.71 13.73
C LYS A 34 -3.45 -1.38 14.48
N PHE A 35 -2.30 -0.96 15.00
CA PHE A 35 -2.18 0.20 15.88
C PHE A 35 -1.53 1.40 15.19
N THR A 36 -0.78 1.18 14.12
CA THR A 36 -0.03 2.23 13.44
C THR A 36 -0.85 2.98 12.40
N LYS A 37 -0.64 4.30 12.34
CA LYS A 37 -1.03 5.10 11.18
C LYS A 37 -0.16 4.80 9.96
N THR A 38 -0.73 4.95 8.77
CA THR A 38 -0.05 4.70 7.49
C THR A 38 0.98 5.78 7.13
N GLY A 39 0.95 6.94 7.78
CA GLY A 39 1.97 7.97 7.60
C GLY A 39 1.90 9.13 8.57
N CYS A 40 2.97 9.94 8.59
CA CYS A 40 3.09 11.08 9.52
C CYS A 40 2.10 12.21 9.23
N PHE A 41 1.48 12.20 8.04
CA PHE A 41 0.45 13.13 7.58
C PHE A 41 -0.97 12.65 7.87
N LYS A 42 -1.15 11.43 8.40
CA LYS A 42 -2.44 10.95 8.90
C LYS A 42 -2.53 11.18 10.41
N GLU A 43 -3.75 11.47 10.86
CA GLU A 43 -4.07 11.64 12.28
C GLU A 43 -4.49 10.30 12.89
N ASN A 44 -5.38 9.58 12.20
CA ASN A 44 -5.92 8.30 12.64
C ASN A 44 -5.33 7.10 11.88
N PRO A 45 -5.29 5.90 12.48
CA PRO A 45 -5.02 4.66 11.77
C PRO A 45 -6.13 4.33 10.76
N PRO A 46 -5.85 3.46 9.77
CA PRO A 46 -6.87 2.96 8.85
C PRO A 46 -8.05 2.33 9.60
N GLN A 47 -9.27 2.65 9.17
CA GLN A 47 -10.50 2.08 9.75
C GLN A 47 -10.71 0.63 9.32
N ASP A 48 -10.29 0.30 8.10
CA ASP A 48 -10.36 -1.06 7.56
C ASP A 48 -9.28 -1.94 8.22
N PRO A 49 -9.64 -3.03 8.93
CA PRO A 49 -8.68 -3.96 9.51
C PRO A 49 -7.83 -4.69 8.45
N ASP A 50 -8.36 -4.85 7.22
CA ASP A 50 -7.71 -5.53 6.11
C ASP A 50 -6.87 -4.58 5.23
N TRP A 51 -6.60 -3.36 5.70
CA TRP A 51 -5.86 -2.34 4.94
C TRP A 51 -4.49 -2.81 4.43
N TRP A 52 -3.86 -3.77 5.11
CA TRP A 52 -2.58 -4.35 4.71
C TRP A 52 -2.68 -5.05 3.36
N TYR A 53 -3.75 -5.83 3.15
CA TYR A 53 -4.03 -6.56 1.91
C TYR A 53 -4.37 -5.60 0.76
N TYR A 54 -5.16 -4.56 1.05
CA TYR A 54 -5.42 -3.49 0.09
C TYR A 54 -4.13 -2.75 -0.32
N ARG A 55 -3.22 -2.52 0.63
CA ARG A 55 -1.92 -1.90 0.35
C ARG A 55 -1.07 -2.83 -0.52
N ALA A 56 -1.04 -4.14 -0.24
CA ALA A 56 -0.34 -5.12 -1.05
C ALA A 56 -0.87 -5.19 -2.48
N ALA A 57 -2.19 -5.30 -2.66
CA ALA A 57 -2.84 -5.29 -3.97
C ALA A 57 -2.53 -4.00 -4.76
N SER A 58 -2.57 -2.85 -4.09
CA SER A 58 -2.22 -1.55 -4.69
C SER A 58 -0.75 -1.48 -5.12
N ILE A 59 0.18 -2.04 -4.33
CA ILE A 59 1.62 -2.10 -4.67
C ILE A 59 1.82 -2.99 -5.90
N LEU A 60 1.26 -4.20 -5.92
CA LEU A 60 1.35 -5.12 -7.07
C LEU A 60 0.83 -4.48 -8.35
N ARG A 61 -0.33 -3.83 -8.30
CA ARG A 61 -0.89 -3.12 -9.47
C ARG A 61 0.04 -2.00 -9.95
N LYS A 62 0.64 -1.23 -9.02
CA LYS A 62 1.58 -0.16 -9.38
C LYS A 62 2.86 -0.72 -10.02
N LEU A 63 3.40 -1.82 -9.51
CA LEU A 63 4.56 -2.51 -10.09
C LEU A 63 4.24 -2.98 -11.51
N TYR A 64 3.09 -3.64 -11.70
CA TYR A 64 2.63 -4.07 -13.02
C TYR A 64 2.47 -2.89 -13.98
N LYS A 65 1.84 -1.79 -13.53
CA LYS A 65 1.63 -0.59 -14.36
C LYS A 65 2.93 0.14 -14.71
N ALA A 66 3.92 0.14 -13.82
CA ALA A 66 5.15 0.88 -14.02
C ALA A 66 6.02 0.27 -15.15
N GLY A 67 5.90 -1.03 -15.42
CA GLY A 67 6.63 -1.70 -16.51
C GLY A 67 8.16 -1.68 -16.36
N GLY A 68 8.67 -1.29 -15.18
CA GLY A 68 10.10 -1.11 -14.90
C GLY A 68 10.39 -1.13 -13.39
N PRO A 69 11.67 -1.03 -12.99
CA PRO A 69 12.05 -1.10 -11.58
C PRO A 69 11.49 0.10 -10.80
N VAL A 70 10.72 -0.18 -9.74
CA VAL A 70 10.18 0.84 -8.84
C VAL A 70 10.88 0.77 -7.50
N GLY A 71 11.45 1.88 -7.06
CA GLY A 71 12.13 1.96 -5.77
C GLY A 71 11.15 2.15 -4.59
N LEU A 72 11.62 1.83 -3.39
CA LEU A 72 10.89 2.13 -2.16
C LEU A 72 10.64 3.64 -1.99
N SER A 73 11.57 4.48 -2.45
CA SER A 73 11.44 5.94 -2.40
C SER A 73 10.28 6.45 -3.28
N ASP A 74 10.03 5.82 -4.42
CA ASP A 74 8.94 6.16 -5.32
C ASP A 74 7.60 5.77 -4.70
N LEU A 75 7.50 4.56 -4.14
CA LEU A 75 6.31 4.14 -3.39
C LEU A 75 6.02 5.07 -2.21
N ARG A 76 7.05 5.56 -1.52
CA ARG A 76 6.89 6.54 -0.43
C ARG A 76 6.39 7.89 -0.92
N ARG A 77 6.76 8.31 -2.14
CA ARG A 77 6.24 9.53 -2.76
C ARG A 77 4.77 9.33 -3.14
N GLU A 78 4.45 8.21 -3.78
CA GLU A 78 3.10 7.88 -4.27
C GLU A 78 2.08 7.69 -3.15
N TYR A 79 2.48 7.03 -2.07
CA TYR A 79 1.62 6.89 -0.89
C TYR A 79 1.76 8.05 0.09
N GLY A 80 2.51 9.10 -0.27
CA GLY A 80 2.63 10.33 0.49
C GLY A 80 1.32 11.12 0.54
N GLY A 81 1.30 12.17 1.33
CA GLY A 81 0.11 13.00 1.47
C GLY A 81 0.41 14.37 2.05
N ARG A 82 -0.60 15.23 1.98
CA ARG A 82 -0.56 16.57 2.55
C ARG A 82 -0.75 16.48 4.07
N LYS A 83 0.18 17.09 4.83
CA LYS A 83 0.11 17.16 6.30
C LYS A 83 -0.37 18.55 6.73
N ARG A 84 -1.45 18.58 7.50
CA ARG A 84 -1.88 19.78 8.23
C ARG A 84 -0.89 20.09 9.35
N LYS A 85 -0.43 21.34 9.44
CA LYS A 85 0.57 21.80 10.42
C LYS A 85 -0.01 22.80 11.43
N GLY A 86 -1.30 22.71 11.71
CA GLY A 86 -2.00 23.67 12.58
C GLY A 86 -2.08 25.04 11.89
N VAL A 87 -1.33 26.01 12.43
CA VAL A 87 -1.30 27.40 11.94
C VAL A 87 -0.41 27.56 10.70
N ALA A 88 0.61 26.72 10.54
CA ALA A 88 1.53 26.81 9.40
C ALA A 88 0.93 26.21 8.12
N PRO A 89 1.33 26.70 6.92
CA PRO A 89 0.88 26.14 5.65
C PRO A 89 1.16 24.64 5.53
N GLU A 90 0.21 23.95 4.92
CA GLU A 90 0.29 22.52 4.70
C GLU A 90 1.41 22.18 3.69
N ARG A 91 2.10 21.06 3.93
CA ARG A 91 3.16 20.57 3.03
C ARG A 91 2.95 19.11 2.67
N ALA A 92 3.45 18.70 1.52
CA ALA A 92 3.48 17.29 1.13
C ALA A 92 4.58 16.56 1.90
N TYR A 93 4.24 15.41 2.49
CA TYR A 93 5.17 14.52 3.19
C TYR A 93 5.12 13.13 2.57
N ARG A 94 6.28 12.49 2.48
CA ARG A 94 6.40 11.11 2.01
C ARG A 94 5.86 10.14 3.06
N ALA A 95 5.33 9.00 2.60
CA ALA A 95 4.95 7.90 3.46
C ALA A 95 6.17 7.31 4.20
N PRO A 96 5.96 6.69 5.37
CA PRO A 96 6.95 5.84 6.00
C PRO A 96 7.29 4.65 5.09
N GLY A 97 8.56 4.25 5.07
CA GLY A 97 9.01 3.14 4.23
C GLY A 97 8.74 1.76 4.83
N ASN A 98 8.43 1.65 6.13
CA ASN A 98 8.38 0.37 6.82
C ASN A 98 7.27 -0.55 6.27
N SER A 99 6.03 -0.05 6.18
CA SER A 99 4.90 -0.84 5.69
C SER A 99 5.12 -1.31 4.25
N ALA A 100 5.50 -0.41 3.34
CA ALA A 100 5.77 -0.77 1.95
C ALA A 100 6.92 -1.78 1.80
N ARG A 101 8.02 -1.59 2.55
CA ARG A 101 9.15 -2.53 2.55
C ARG A 101 8.76 -3.91 3.04
N LYS A 102 8.01 -3.99 4.13
CA LYS A 102 7.57 -5.28 4.71
C LYS A 102 6.62 -6.01 3.78
N ILE A 103 5.71 -5.29 3.14
CA ILE A 103 4.82 -5.88 2.12
C ILE A 103 5.63 -6.42 0.94
N LEU A 104 6.61 -5.66 0.43
CA LEU A 104 7.48 -6.15 -0.66
C LEU A 104 8.25 -7.42 -0.25
N GLN A 105 8.85 -7.43 0.94
CA GLN A 105 9.54 -8.60 1.47
C GLN A 105 8.61 -9.83 1.59
N GLN A 106 7.36 -9.62 2.00
CA GLN A 106 6.37 -10.70 2.08
C GLN A 106 5.94 -11.21 0.70
N LEU A 107 5.80 -10.31 -0.27
CA LEU A 107 5.46 -10.67 -1.64
C LEU A 107 6.61 -11.41 -2.35
N GLU A 108 7.86 -11.04 -2.05
CA GLU A 108 9.04 -11.77 -2.54
C GLU A 108 9.15 -13.17 -1.91
N GLN A 109 8.72 -13.34 -0.66
CA GLN A 109 8.69 -14.65 0.02
C GLN A 109 7.58 -15.57 -0.48
N ALA A 110 6.51 -14.99 -1.04
CA ALA A 110 5.38 -15.73 -1.61
C ALA A 110 5.63 -16.21 -3.05
N GLN A 111 6.77 -15.85 -3.64
CA GLN A 111 7.22 -16.31 -4.95
C GLN A 111 7.81 -17.71 -4.86
#